data_AF-A0A7K2J2N1-F1
#
_entry.id   AF-A0A7K2J2N1-F1
#
_cell.length_a   1.000
_cell.length_b   1.000
_cell.length_c   1.000
_cell.angle_alpha   90.00
_cell.angle_beta   90.00
_cell.angle_gamma   90.00
#
_symmetry.space_group_name_H-M   'P 1'
#
loop_
_entity.id
_entity.type
_entity.pdbx_description
1 polymer ?
#
loop_
_entity_poly.entity_id
_entity_poly.type
_entity_poly.pdbx_seq_one_letter_code
_entity_poly.pdbx_strand_id
1 'polypeptide(L)'
;MGREVRRVPLDFDWPQNKVWEGFLTPDRLHEDRCPDCTRGYTAAAEWLQVFASRMDMLGSDIADQRRGRPLHPWLAQDSYPPNDAQYQVVRPSEDILDLLAGLTGESKDRSLHPLRGGDGYRIARKIVEAAGLDSKTWGVCPTCNGHGSIEKYEGQRAEAEAWEPSGPPEGEGWQLWETVSEGSPISPVFGSADGLAEWMSDPARGDRWVPGDVARKFIDEGWAPTGVMSFSQGLQSGVEAIGWNDKA
;
A
#
# COMPACT_ATOMS: atom_id res chain seq x y z
N MET A 1 11.39 4.03 -6.47
CA MET A 1 10.48 4.59 -7.49
C MET A 1 11.29 5.54 -8.36
N GLY A 2 11.39 5.26 -9.66
CA GLY A 2 12.34 5.93 -10.54
C GLY A 2 12.42 5.33 -11.95
N ARG A 3 13.38 5.81 -12.74
CA ARG A 3 13.73 5.26 -14.05
C ARG A 3 15.08 4.56 -13.96
N GLU A 4 15.23 3.49 -14.71
CA GLU A 4 16.44 2.66 -14.71
C GLU A 4 16.82 2.31 -16.15
N VAL A 5 18.12 2.29 -16.44
CA VAL A 5 18.65 1.75 -17.69
C VAL A 5 19.00 0.29 -17.48
N ARG A 6 18.44 -0.57 -18.33
CA ARG A 6 18.70 -2.01 -18.30
C ARG A 6 19.35 -2.49 -19.57
N ARG A 7 20.08 -3.59 -19.43
CA ARG A 7 20.76 -4.29 -20.50
C ARG A 7 19.97 -5.55 -20.89
N VAL A 8 19.46 -5.59 -22.11
CA VAL A 8 18.57 -6.66 -22.62
C VAL A 8 19.04 -7.15 -23.99
N PRO A 9 18.66 -8.35 -24.45
CA PRO A 9 18.97 -8.81 -25.81
C PRO A 9 18.54 -7.81 -26.89
N LEU A 10 19.30 -7.72 -27.99
CA LEU A 10 18.99 -6.79 -29.09
C LEU A 10 17.66 -7.12 -29.79
N ASP A 11 17.25 -8.38 -29.73
CA ASP A 11 15.98 -8.92 -30.23
C ASP A 11 14.92 -9.03 -29.14
N PHE A 12 15.12 -8.41 -27.97
CA PHE A 12 14.15 -8.41 -26.88
C PHE A 12 12.88 -7.65 -27.29
N ASP A 13 11.84 -8.43 -27.62
CA ASP A 13 10.56 -7.93 -28.10
C ASP A 13 9.49 -8.03 -26.99
N TRP A 14 9.56 -7.10 -26.03
CA TRP A 14 8.51 -6.91 -25.03
C TRP A 14 7.73 -5.62 -25.30
N PRO A 15 6.38 -5.63 -25.24
CA PRO A 15 5.59 -4.43 -25.51
C PRO A 15 5.93 -3.28 -24.55
N GLN A 16 6.09 -2.08 -25.10
CA GLN A 16 6.35 -0.88 -24.29
C GLN A 16 5.16 -0.56 -23.38
N ASN A 17 5.46 -0.06 -22.18
CA ASN A 17 4.49 0.25 -21.12
C ASN A 17 3.66 -0.96 -20.70
N LYS A 18 4.15 -2.18 -20.93
CA LYS A 18 3.63 -3.41 -20.35
C LYS A 18 4.59 -3.94 -19.32
N VAL A 19 4.03 -4.29 -18.17
CA VAL A 19 4.73 -4.90 -17.06
C VAL A 19 5.42 -6.17 -17.50
N TRP A 20 6.68 -6.37 -17.11
CA TRP A 20 7.40 -7.60 -17.38
C TRP A 20 6.81 -8.78 -16.59
N GLU A 21 6.52 -9.88 -17.27
CA GLU A 21 5.87 -11.05 -16.65
C GLU A 21 6.69 -11.66 -15.51
N GLY A 22 8.03 -11.58 -15.54
CA GLY A 22 8.87 -12.06 -14.44
C GLY A 22 8.69 -11.29 -13.14
N PHE A 23 8.06 -10.11 -13.18
CA PHE A 23 7.68 -9.34 -11.99
C PHE A 23 6.27 -9.65 -11.49
N LEU A 24 5.46 -10.34 -12.29
CA LEU A 24 4.12 -10.74 -11.92
C LEU A 24 4.15 -12.14 -11.35
N THR A 25 3.50 -12.32 -10.21
CA THR A 25 3.26 -13.66 -9.68
C THR A 25 2.42 -14.46 -10.69
N PRO A 26 2.89 -15.65 -11.13
CA PRO A 26 2.16 -16.48 -12.07
C PRO A 26 0.73 -16.81 -11.61
N ASP A 27 -0.22 -16.84 -12.56
CA ASP A 27 -1.64 -17.14 -12.27
C ASP A 27 -1.88 -18.47 -11.55
N ARG A 28 -1.00 -19.45 -11.79
CA ARG A 28 -1.03 -20.75 -11.10
C ARG A 28 -0.77 -20.66 -9.59
N LEU A 29 -0.23 -19.55 -9.10
CA LEU A 29 0.02 -19.27 -7.68
C LEU A 29 -1.10 -18.42 -7.06
N HIS A 30 -2.05 -17.94 -7.86
CA HIS A 30 -3.24 -17.27 -7.35
C HIS A 30 -4.23 -18.30 -6.79
N GLU A 31 -4.51 -18.20 -5.50
CA GLU A 31 -5.51 -19.00 -4.79
C GLU A 31 -6.93 -18.59 -5.19
N ASP A 32 -7.90 -19.50 -4.99
CA ASP A 32 -9.30 -19.18 -5.20
C ASP A 32 -9.89 -18.51 -3.95
N ARG A 33 -10.81 -17.57 -4.15
CA ARG A 33 -11.51 -16.93 -3.03
C ARG A 33 -12.31 -17.97 -2.24
N CYS A 34 -12.24 -17.89 -0.92
CA CYS A 34 -13.04 -18.75 -0.05
C CYS A 34 -14.56 -18.51 -0.30
N PRO A 35 -15.39 -19.55 -0.48
CA PRO A 35 -16.81 -19.39 -0.72
C PRO A 35 -17.59 -18.95 0.53
N ASP A 36 -17.04 -19.22 1.73
CA ASP A 36 -17.74 -19.05 3.01
C ASP A 36 -17.34 -17.78 3.77
N CYS A 37 -16.33 -17.05 3.29
CA CYS A 37 -15.88 -15.81 3.93
C CYS A 37 -15.27 -14.83 2.92
N THR A 38 -15.04 -13.58 3.36
CA THR A 38 -14.36 -12.58 2.54
C THR A 38 -12.91 -12.35 2.94
N ARG A 39 -12.57 -12.52 4.22
CA ARG A 39 -11.26 -12.17 4.77
C ARG A 39 -10.70 -13.20 5.76
N GLY A 40 -11.22 -14.42 5.71
CA GLY A 40 -10.80 -15.48 6.63
C GLY A 40 -11.58 -15.56 7.93
N TYR A 41 -12.59 -14.72 8.14
CA TYR A 41 -13.39 -14.71 9.37
C TYR A 41 -14.86 -15.01 9.09
N THR A 42 -15.56 -15.54 10.10
CA THR A 42 -17.00 -15.74 10.06
C THR A 42 -17.73 -14.39 10.11
N ALA A 43 -18.98 -14.36 9.62
CA ALA A 43 -19.79 -13.15 9.65
C ALA A 43 -19.94 -12.56 11.06
N ALA A 44 -20.03 -13.39 12.10
CA ALA A 44 -20.13 -12.93 13.49
C ALA A 44 -18.86 -12.19 13.95
N ALA A 45 -17.68 -12.67 13.55
CA ALA A 45 -16.42 -12.03 13.89
C ALA A 45 -16.22 -10.71 13.14
N GLU A 46 -16.64 -10.65 11.87
CA GLU A 46 -16.65 -9.40 11.10
C GLU A 46 -17.58 -8.35 11.75
N TRP A 47 -18.76 -8.75 12.21
CA TRP A 47 -19.66 -7.85 12.95
C TRP A 47 -19.06 -7.39 14.28
N LEU A 48 -18.39 -8.27 15.02
CA LEU A 48 -17.68 -7.87 16.24
C LEU A 48 -16.58 -6.84 15.92
N GLN A 49 -15.84 -7.02 14.83
CA GLN A 49 -14.81 -6.06 14.41
C GLN A 49 -15.40 -4.69 14.06
N VAL A 50 -16.60 -4.64 13.46
CA VAL A 50 -17.34 -3.39 13.22
C VAL A 50 -17.66 -2.70 14.54
N PHE A 51 -18.21 -3.42 15.51
CA PHE A 51 -18.51 -2.87 16.84
C PHE A 51 -17.25 -2.37 17.55
N ALA A 52 -16.19 -3.17 17.54
CA ALA A 52 -14.93 -2.82 18.18
C ALA A 52 -14.26 -1.59 17.52
N SER A 53 -14.36 -1.46 16.20
CA SER A 53 -13.88 -0.27 15.48
C SER A 53 -14.68 0.97 15.84
N ARG A 54 -16.01 0.85 16.02
CA ARG A 54 -16.84 1.96 16.51
C ARG A 54 -16.49 2.35 17.94
N MET A 55 -16.20 1.38 18.81
CA MET A 55 -15.74 1.67 20.18
C MET A 55 -14.42 2.45 20.19
N ASP A 56 -13.47 2.06 19.35
CA ASP A 56 -12.19 2.76 19.19
C ASP A 56 -12.39 4.23 18.77
N MET A 57 -13.34 4.48 17.86
CA MET A 57 -13.69 5.85 17.44
C MET A 57 -14.22 6.73 18.58
N LEU A 58 -14.79 6.16 19.64
CA LEU A 58 -15.26 6.95 20.78
C LEU A 58 -14.11 7.62 21.55
N GLY A 59 -12.95 6.98 21.63
CA GLY A 59 -11.75 7.58 22.24
C GLY A 59 -11.20 8.73 21.39
N SER A 60 -11.18 8.52 20.07
CA SER A 60 -10.82 9.57 19.11
C SER A 60 -11.77 10.76 19.17
N ASP A 61 -13.06 10.51 19.43
CA ASP A 61 -14.06 11.56 19.58
C ASP A 61 -13.76 12.50 20.75
N ILE A 62 -13.23 11.99 21.87
CA ILE A 62 -12.78 12.85 22.99
C ILE A 62 -11.72 13.84 22.52
N ALA A 63 -10.78 13.42 21.69
CA ALA A 63 -9.76 14.30 21.14
C ALA A 63 -10.36 15.32 20.16
N ASP A 64 -11.38 14.94 19.40
CA ASP A 64 -12.08 15.83 18.49
C ASP A 64 -12.98 16.84 19.22
N GLN A 65 -13.61 16.46 20.32
CA GLN A 65 -14.31 17.39 21.23
C GLN A 65 -13.37 18.49 21.71
N ARG A 66 -12.16 18.13 22.17
CA ARG A 66 -11.13 19.09 22.62
C ARG A 66 -10.67 20.05 21.51
N ARG A 67 -10.78 19.63 20.25
CA ARG A 67 -10.45 20.44 19.06
C ARG A 67 -11.65 21.21 18.51
N GLY A 68 -12.83 21.10 19.11
CA GLY A 68 -14.07 21.70 18.60
C GLY A 68 -14.53 21.11 17.26
N ARG A 69 -14.15 19.86 16.97
CA ARG A 69 -14.53 19.15 15.74
C ARG A 69 -15.88 18.45 15.91
N PRO A 70 -16.67 18.31 14.84
CA PRO A 70 -17.93 17.58 14.88
C PRO A 70 -17.71 16.09 15.18
N LEU A 71 -18.75 15.42 15.68
CA LEU A 71 -18.79 13.96 15.85
C LEU A 71 -18.58 13.28 14.49
N HIS A 72 -17.81 12.20 14.45
CA HIS A 72 -17.53 11.48 13.21
C HIS A 72 -18.84 11.01 12.53
N PRO A 73 -18.98 11.13 11.19
CA PRO A 73 -20.22 10.79 10.48
C PRO A 73 -20.81 9.42 10.80
N TRP A 74 -19.98 8.37 10.90
CA TRP A 74 -20.46 7.02 11.26
C TRP A 74 -21.09 6.89 12.65
N LEU A 75 -20.70 7.75 13.61
CA LEU A 75 -21.32 7.79 14.94
C LEU A 75 -22.53 8.73 14.95
N ALA A 76 -22.43 9.86 14.24
CA ALA A 76 -23.51 10.84 14.13
C ALA A 76 -24.73 10.31 13.33
N GLN A 77 -24.49 9.40 12.39
CA GLN A 77 -25.52 8.76 11.56
C GLN A 77 -25.97 7.40 12.11
N ASP A 78 -25.60 7.06 13.35
CA ASP A 78 -26.11 5.84 13.95
C ASP A 78 -27.65 5.89 13.99
N SER A 79 -28.30 4.74 13.79
CA SER A 79 -29.76 4.65 13.77
C SER A 79 -30.36 4.85 15.17
N TYR A 80 -29.58 4.59 16.22
CA TYR A 80 -30.00 4.69 17.62
C TYR A 80 -28.89 5.32 18.47
N PRO A 81 -28.54 6.60 18.24
CA PRO A 81 -27.52 7.26 19.03
C PRO A 81 -28.01 7.48 20.47
N PRO A 82 -27.09 7.55 21.45
CA PRO A 82 -27.45 8.01 22.80
C PRO A 82 -27.95 9.44 22.70
N ASN A 83 -29.09 9.73 23.33
CA ASN A 83 -29.66 11.06 23.35
C ASN A 83 -29.86 11.55 24.79
N ASP A 84 -29.79 12.87 24.97
CA ASP A 84 -30.15 13.51 26.22
C ASP A 84 -31.68 13.59 26.38
N ALA A 85 -32.13 14.20 27.48
CA ALA A 85 -33.55 14.40 27.74
C ALA A 85 -34.26 15.30 26.70
N GLN A 86 -33.50 15.99 25.85
CA GLN A 86 -33.97 16.86 24.77
C GLN A 86 -33.81 16.20 23.39
N TYR A 87 -33.54 14.89 23.35
CA TYR A 87 -33.34 14.11 22.13
C TYR A 87 -32.19 14.61 21.25
N GLN A 88 -31.18 15.26 21.85
CA GLN A 88 -29.95 15.62 21.15
C GLN A 88 -28.91 14.52 21.31
N VAL A 89 -28.19 14.24 20.23
CA VAL A 89 -27.12 13.22 20.23
C VAL A 89 -26.04 13.59 21.24
N VAL A 90 -25.81 12.69 22.19
CA VAL A 90 -24.80 12.85 23.23
C VAL A 90 -23.49 12.24 22.76
N ARG A 91 -22.40 12.99 22.91
CA ARG A 91 -21.05 12.50 22.63
C ARG A 91 -20.51 11.71 23.83
N PRO A 92 -19.57 10.77 23.63
CA PRO A 92 -18.97 10.03 24.74
C PRO A 92 -18.29 10.97 25.75
N SER A 93 -18.41 10.62 27.03
CA SER A 93 -17.68 11.24 28.16
C SER A 93 -16.28 10.65 28.31
N GLU A 94 -15.40 11.34 29.06
CA GLU A 94 -13.99 10.94 29.21
C GLU A 94 -13.77 9.56 29.86
N ASP A 95 -14.74 9.05 30.61
CA ASP A 95 -14.70 7.71 31.21
C ASP A 95 -14.64 6.57 30.17
N ILE A 96 -14.98 6.84 28.89
CA ILE A 96 -14.76 5.89 27.80
C ILE A 96 -13.28 5.50 27.66
N LEU A 97 -12.37 6.41 28.01
CA LEU A 97 -10.92 6.18 27.94
C LEU A 97 -10.46 5.12 28.96
N ASP A 98 -11.13 5.00 30.10
CA ASP A 98 -10.87 3.94 31.08
C ASP A 98 -11.22 2.56 30.52
N LEU A 99 -12.39 2.45 29.87
CA LEU A 99 -12.82 1.21 29.22
C LEU A 99 -11.86 0.82 28.08
N LEU A 100 -11.51 1.77 27.21
CA LEU A 100 -10.61 1.51 26.08
C LEU A 100 -9.20 1.13 26.54
N ALA A 101 -8.67 1.79 27.57
CA ALA A 101 -7.40 1.40 28.20
C ALA A 101 -7.46 -0.05 28.72
N GLY A 102 -8.54 -0.43 29.41
CA GLY A 102 -8.73 -1.81 29.91
C GLY A 102 -8.83 -2.85 28.79
N LEU A 103 -9.53 -2.55 27.70
CA LEU A 103 -9.72 -3.45 26.55
C LEU A 103 -8.48 -3.55 25.65
N THR A 104 -7.63 -2.53 25.60
CA THR A 104 -6.44 -2.54 24.74
C THR A 104 -5.16 -2.92 25.50
N GLY A 105 -5.15 -2.74 26.83
CA GLY A 105 -3.95 -2.84 27.65
C GLY A 105 -3.00 -1.65 27.50
N GLU A 106 -3.53 -0.50 27.07
CA GLU A 106 -2.76 0.69 26.71
C GLU A 106 -3.11 1.89 27.61
N SER A 107 -2.36 2.99 27.50
CA SER A 107 -2.67 4.23 28.23
C SER A 107 -3.89 4.95 27.63
N LYS A 108 -4.60 5.71 28.47
CA LYS A 108 -5.71 6.58 28.04
C LYS A 108 -5.31 7.55 26.92
N ASP A 109 -4.09 8.11 27.02
CA ASP A 109 -3.57 9.05 26.03
C ASP A 109 -3.45 8.41 24.64
N ARG A 110 -3.18 7.11 24.58
CA ARG A 110 -3.11 6.39 23.30
C ARG A 110 -4.44 6.41 22.57
N SER A 111 -5.56 6.24 23.28
CA SER A 111 -6.92 6.22 22.72
C SER A 111 -7.38 7.56 22.16
N LEU A 112 -6.64 8.65 22.38
CA LEU A 112 -6.93 9.97 21.82
C LEU A 112 -6.43 10.16 20.37
N HIS A 113 -5.73 9.17 19.81
CA HIS A 113 -5.04 9.29 18.52
C HIS A 113 -5.77 8.54 17.38
N PRO A 114 -6.47 9.26 16.48
CA PRO A 114 -7.35 8.66 15.45
C PRO A 114 -6.65 7.94 14.29
N LEU A 115 -5.32 7.86 14.29
CA LEU A 115 -4.52 7.39 13.15
C LEU A 115 -3.74 6.11 13.43
N ARG A 116 -4.06 5.39 14.52
CA ARG A 116 -3.35 4.16 14.87
C ARG A 116 -4.26 2.95 14.67
N GLY A 117 -4.12 2.31 13.52
CA GLY A 117 -4.82 1.07 13.22
C GLY A 117 -4.53 -0.04 14.24
N GLY A 118 -5.49 -0.95 14.41
CA GLY A 118 -5.33 -2.18 15.19
C GLY A 118 -5.97 -2.18 16.59
N ASP A 119 -6.46 -1.05 17.10
CA ASP A 119 -7.11 -1.02 18.42
C ASP A 119 -8.49 -1.70 18.40
N GLY A 120 -9.26 -1.57 17.31
CA GLY A 120 -10.46 -2.38 17.10
C GLY A 120 -10.19 -3.90 17.16
N TYR A 121 -9.07 -4.38 16.61
CA TYR A 121 -8.70 -5.80 16.71
C TYR A 121 -8.40 -6.21 18.17
N ARG A 122 -7.66 -5.38 18.92
CA ARG A 122 -7.37 -5.64 20.35
C ARG A 122 -8.66 -5.69 21.18
N ILE A 123 -9.56 -4.72 20.95
CA ILE A 123 -10.87 -4.64 21.61
C ILE A 123 -11.70 -5.88 21.31
N ALA A 124 -11.86 -6.25 20.03
CA ALA A 124 -12.60 -7.45 19.63
C ALA A 124 -12.03 -8.70 20.32
N ARG A 125 -10.69 -8.87 20.30
CA ARG A 125 -10.01 -9.99 20.95
C ARG A 125 -10.30 -10.05 22.45
N LYS A 126 -10.21 -8.91 23.15
CA LYS A 126 -10.52 -8.85 24.59
C LYS A 126 -11.98 -9.12 24.92
N ILE A 127 -12.92 -8.70 24.08
CA ILE A 127 -14.34 -9.03 24.25
C ILE A 127 -14.55 -10.55 24.16
N VAL A 128 -13.91 -11.21 23.18
CA VAL A 128 -13.97 -12.67 23.02
C VAL A 128 -13.36 -13.40 24.22
N GLU A 129 -12.16 -12.97 24.66
CA GLU A 129 -11.50 -13.52 25.86
C GLU A 129 -12.38 -13.36 27.11
N ALA A 130 -12.99 -12.18 27.30
CA ALA A 130 -13.87 -11.90 28.43
C ALA A 130 -15.15 -12.75 28.43
N ALA A 131 -15.62 -13.17 27.25
CA ALA A 131 -16.73 -14.10 27.10
C ALA A 131 -16.35 -15.57 27.37
N GLY A 132 -15.07 -15.85 27.70
CA GLY A 132 -14.58 -17.21 27.96
C GLY A 132 -14.30 -18.02 26.70
N LEU A 133 -14.17 -17.36 25.55
CA LEU A 133 -13.91 -17.99 24.26
C LEU A 133 -12.43 -17.85 23.90
N ASP A 134 -11.90 -18.79 23.13
CA ASP A 134 -10.53 -18.69 22.61
C ASP A 134 -10.48 -17.71 21.43
N SER A 135 -9.87 -16.55 21.66
CA SER A 135 -9.79 -15.49 20.66
C SER A 135 -8.88 -15.81 19.46
N LYS A 136 -8.13 -16.92 19.49
CA LYS A 136 -7.31 -17.36 18.36
C LYS A 136 -8.10 -18.20 17.36
N THR A 137 -9.14 -18.87 17.82
CA THR A 137 -9.92 -19.83 17.02
C THR A 137 -11.36 -19.37 16.81
N TRP A 138 -11.93 -18.64 17.77
CA TRP A 138 -13.26 -18.09 17.63
C TRP A 138 -13.33 -17.10 16.48
N GLY A 139 -14.33 -17.28 15.62
CA GLY A 139 -14.54 -16.38 14.51
C GLY A 139 -13.65 -16.63 13.30
N VAL A 140 -12.69 -17.56 13.36
CA VAL A 140 -11.90 -17.97 12.20
C VAL A 140 -12.77 -18.81 11.27
N CYS A 141 -12.70 -18.54 9.97
CA CYS A 141 -13.43 -19.31 8.96
C CYS A 141 -12.91 -20.76 8.96
N PRO A 142 -13.78 -21.77 9.14
CA PRO A 142 -13.35 -23.17 9.20
C PRO A 142 -12.91 -23.71 7.83
N THR A 143 -13.38 -23.12 6.74
CA THR A 143 -13.11 -23.59 5.37
C THR A 143 -11.71 -23.23 4.92
N CYS A 144 -11.29 -21.98 5.17
CA CYS A 144 -9.99 -21.49 4.76
C CYS A 144 -9.04 -21.23 5.95
N ASN A 145 -9.40 -21.63 7.16
CA ASN A 145 -8.58 -21.48 8.38
C ASN A 145 -7.98 -20.08 8.58
N GLY A 146 -8.74 -19.01 8.27
CA GLY A 146 -8.25 -17.63 8.44
C GLY A 146 -7.59 -17.00 7.21
N HIS A 147 -7.39 -17.73 6.11
CA HIS A 147 -6.67 -17.21 4.95
C HIS A 147 -7.51 -16.32 4.01
N GLY A 148 -8.84 -16.48 3.99
CA GLY A 148 -9.72 -15.80 3.04
C GLY A 148 -9.70 -16.38 1.62
N SER A 149 -8.80 -17.33 1.36
CA SER A 149 -8.61 -18.01 0.10
C SER A 149 -8.28 -19.50 0.32
N ILE A 150 -8.42 -20.29 -0.73
CA ILE A 150 -8.24 -21.74 -0.74
C ILE A 150 -7.21 -22.09 -1.81
N GLU A 151 -6.26 -22.95 -1.44
CA GLU A 151 -5.29 -23.50 -2.37
C GLU A 151 -5.96 -24.38 -3.43
N LYS A 152 -5.54 -24.22 -4.69
CA LYS A 152 -5.96 -25.07 -5.82
C LYS A 152 -5.31 -26.45 -5.77
N TYR A 153 -4.13 -26.53 -5.16
CA TYR A 153 -3.35 -27.75 -4.97
C TYR A 153 -2.52 -27.62 -3.70
N GLU A 154 -2.20 -28.76 -3.08
CA GLU A 154 -1.41 -28.81 -1.85
C GLU A 154 -0.05 -28.12 -2.03
N GLY A 155 0.24 -27.14 -1.17
CA GLY A 155 1.53 -26.43 -1.15
C GLY A 155 1.60 -25.22 -2.09
N GLN A 156 0.50 -24.85 -2.75
CA GLN A 156 0.44 -23.66 -3.61
C GLN A 156 0.91 -22.41 -2.88
N ARG A 157 0.53 -22.22 -1.61
CA ARG A 157 0.91 -21.02 -0.84
C ARG A 157 2.39 -21.01 -0.51
N ALA A 158 2.95 -22.16 -0.10
CA ALA A 158 4.38 -22.26 0.15
C ALA A 158 5.19 -21.97 -1.13
N GLU A 159 4.70 -22.41 -2.28
CA GLU A 159 5.30 -22.07 -3.56
C GLU A 159 5.16 -20.58 -3.90
N ALA A 160 4.00 -19.97 -3.61
CA ALA A 160 3.77 -18.54 -3.80
C ALA A 160 4.66 -17.68 -2.90
N GLU A 161 4.86 -18.08 -1.64
CA GLU A 161 5.76 -17.42 -0.69
C GLU A 161 7.24 -17.57 -1.09
N ALA A 162 7.61 -18.69 -1.72
CA ALA A 162 8.96 -18.94 -2.20
C ALA A 162 9.25 -18.35 -3.60
N TRP A 163 8.22 -17.84 -4.29
CA TRP A 163 8.38 -17.26 -5.62
C TRP A 163 9.14 -15.93 -5.52
N GLU A 164 10.23 -15.82 -6.29
CA GLU A 164 10.98 -14.58 -6.43
C GLU A 164 10.79 -13.99 -7.82
N PRO A 165 10.61 -12.67 -7.92
CA PRO A 165 10.52 -11.99 -9.21
C PRO A 165 11.84 -12.12 -9.98
N SER A 166 11.75 -12.35 -11.27
CA SER A 166 12.89 -12.44 -12.17
C SER A 166 12.96 -11.21 -13.09
N GLY A 167 14.16 -10.67 -13.25
CA GLY A 167 14.42 -9.61 -14.22
C GLY A 167 14.28 -10.10 -15.67
N PRO A 168 14.18 -9.18 -16.64
CA PRO A 168 14.32 -9.53 -18.05
C PRO A 168 15.70 -10.16 -18.29
N PRO A 169 15.86 -10.99 -19.34
CA PRO A 169 17.14 -11.57 -19.68
C PRO A 169 18.20 -10.48 -19.92
N GLU A 170 19.44 -10.74 -19.48
CA GLU A 170 20.55 -9.83 -19.73
C GLU A 170 21.04 -9.94 -21.17
N GLY A 171 21.45 -8.81 -21.77
CA GLY A 171 21.99 -8.78 -23.12
C GLY A 171 22.73 -7.49 -23.46
N GLU A 172 23.10 -7.29 -24.72
CA GLU A 172 23.97 -6.17 -25.12
C GLU A 172 23.21 -4.85 -25.33
N GLY A 173 21.91 -4.91 -25.61
CA GLY A 173 21.07 -3.76 -25.91
C GLY A 173 20.77 -2.88 -24.71
N TRP A 174 20.43 -1.63 -24.98
CA TRP A 174 20.15 -0.58 -24.00
C TRP A 174 18.67 -0.24 -24.03
N GLN A 175 18.01 -0.28 -22.87
CA GLN A 175 16.58 0.01 -22.76
C GLN A 175 16.27 0.80 -21.48
N LEU A 176 15.36 1.76 -21.59
CA LEU A 176 14.85 2.53 -20.45
C LEU A 176 13.64 1.85 -19.83
N TRP A 177 13.64 1.73 -18.51
CA TRP A 177 12.60 1.08 -17.71
C TRP A 177 12.05 2.01 -16.62
N GLU A 178 10.78 1.81 -16.26
CA GLU A 178 10.19 2.37 -15.04
C GLU A 178 10.30 1.37 -13.90
N THR A 179 10.63 1.84 -12.70
CA THR A 179 10.71 1.03 -11.47
C THR A 179 9.48 1.25 -10.58
N VAL A 180 8.37 1.76 -11.14
CA VAL A 180 7.12 1.95 -10.41
C VAL A 180 6.04 0.98 -10.85
N SER A 181 5.18 0.66 -9.88
CA SER A 181 4.05 -0.27 -9.85
C SER A 181 4.31 -1.71 -10.26
N GLU A 182 5.18 -2.01 -11.21
CA GLU A 182 5.37 -3.40 -11.67
C GLU A 182 6.53 -3.60 -12.67
N GLY A 183 7.28 -2.57 -13.08
CA GLY A 183 8.49 -2.73 -13.89
C GLY A 183 8.23 -2.96 -15.39
N SER A 184 8.28 -1.90 -16.20
CA SER A 184 8.00 -1.98 -17.65
C SER A 184 9.02 -1.20 -18.50
N PRO A 185 9.31 -1.66 -19.74
CA PRO A 185 10.13 -0.91 -20.67
C PRO A 185 9.36 0.29 -21.24
N ILE A 186 9.99 1.46 -21.24
CA ILE A 186 9.46 2.71 -21.81
C ILE A 186 9.97 2.91 -23.23
N SER A 187 11.12 2.33 -23.55
CA SER A 187 11.81 2.54 -24.81
C SER A 187 11.90 1.27 -25.64
N PRO A 188 12.09 1.39 -26.96
CA PRO A 188 12.68 0.33 -27.77
C PRO A 188 14.06 -0.06 -27.23
N VAL A 189 14.57 -1.20 -27.70
CA VAL A 189 15.95 -1.62 -27.45
C VAL A 189 16.89 -0.92 -28.43
N PHE A 190 17.98 -0.35 -27.94
CA PHE A 190 19.01 0.29 -28.73
C PHE A 190 20.30 -0.51 -28.70
N GLY A 191 21.03 -0.57 -29.82
CA GLY A 191 22.34 -1.22 -29.88
C GLY A 191 23.46 -0.47 -29.14
N SER A 192 23.23 0.78 -28.73
CA SER A 192 24.21 1.62 -28.06
C SER A 192 23.56 2.58 -27.05
N ALA A 193 24.36 2.99 -26.06
CA ALA A 193 24.00 4.04 -25.11
C ALA A 193 23.69 5.37 -25.82
N ASP A 194 24.44 5.72 -26.87
CA ASP A 194 24.19 6.94 -27.65
C ASP A 194 22.82 6.92 -28.35
N GLY A 195 22.41 5.76 -28.89
CA GLY A 195 21.08 5.63 -29.51
C GLY A 195 19.94 5.83 -28.50
N LEU A 196 20.12 5.33 -27.27
CA LEU A 196 19.18 5.58 -26.19
C LEU A 196 19.19 7.07 -25.77
N ALA A 197 20.37 7.71 -25.73
CA ALA A 197 20.50 9.13 -25.40
C ALA A 197 19.82 10.03 -26.43
N GLU A 198 20.02 9.77 -27.72
CA GLU A 198 19.35 10.48 -28.82
C GLU A 198 17.83 10.36 -28.71
N TRP A 199 17.33 9.16 -28.43
CA TRP A 199 15.91 8.93 -28.21
C TRP A 199 15.38 9.63 -26.95
N MET A 200 16.17 9.73 -25.88
CA MET A 200 15.83 10.49 -24.66
C MET A 200 15.78 12.00 -24.90
N SER A 201 16.53 12.48 -25.88
CA SER A 201 16.66 13.91 -26.18
C SER A 201 15.81 14.41 -27.34
N ASP A 202 14.95 13.57 -27.89
CA ASP A 202 14.01 13.97 -28.94
C ASP A 202 12.86 14.84 -28.36
N PRO A 203 12.75 16.13 -28.75
CA PRO A 203 11.67 17.01 -28.29
C PRO A 203 10.27 16.53 -28.69
N ALA A 204 10.14 15.67 -29.70
CA ALA A 204 8.86 15.08 -30.11
C ALA A 204 8.20 14.22 -29.01
N ARG A 205 8.95 13.90 -27.96
CA ARG A 205 8.47 13.15 -26.78
C ARG A 205 7.70 14.00 -25.76
N GLY A 206 7.53 15.29 -26.03
CA GLY A 206 6.82 16.21 -25.13
C GLY A 206 7.51 16.34 -23.79
N ASP A 207 6.74 16.42 -22.70
CA ASP A 207 7.22 16.76 -21.34
C ASP A 207 8.18 15.73 -20.70
N ARG A 208 8.56 14.67 -21.42
CA ARG A 208 9.47 13.62 -20.92
C ARG A 208 10.85 13.64 -21.57
N TRP A 209 11.09 14.54 -22.51
CA TRP A 209 12.41 14.71 -23.13
C TRP A 209 13.39 15.38 -22.17
N VAL A 210 14.69 15.06 -22.28
CA VAL A 210 15.76 15.72 -21.52
C VAL A 210 16.93 16.09 -22.44
N PRO A 211 17.69 17.17 -22.15
CA PRO A 211 18.88 17.54 -22.93
C PRO A 211 19.89 16.39 -23.11
N GLY A 212 20.62 16.36 -24.22
CA GLY A 212 21.52 15.25 -24.59
C GLY A 212 22.65 14.97 -23.60
N ASP A 213 23.16 16.01 -22.95
CA ASP A 213 24.13 15.90 -21.85
C ASP A 213 23.51 15.28 -20.60
N VAL A 214 22.27 15.65 -20.26
CA VAL A 214 21.51 15.07 -19.15
C VAL A 214 21.16 13.60 -19.42
N ALA A 215 20.74 13.29 -20.66
CA ALA A 215 20.45 11.92 -21.08
C ALA A 215 21.65 11.00 -20.93
N ARG A 216 22.84 11.41 -21.41
CA ARG A 216 24.06 10.62 -21.29
C ARG A 216 24.45 10.37 -19.85
N LYS A 217 24.43 11.41 -19.00
CA LYS A 217 24.74 11.23 -17.57
C LYS A 217 23.80 10.26 -16.88
N PHE A 218 22.51 10.35 -17.16
CA PHE A 218 21.55 9.39 -16.61
C PHE A 218 21.82 7.96 -17.09
N ILE A 219 22.20 7.79 -18.36
CA ILE A 219 22.55 6.46 -18.90
C ILE A 219 23.80 5.90 -18.23
N ASP A 220 24.79 6.74 -17.93
CA ASP A 220 26.00 6.36 -17.20
C ASP A 220 25.71 6.01 -15.73
N GLU A 221 24.84 6.77 -15.06
CA GLU A 221 24.40 6.50 -13.68
C GLU A 221 23.50 5.26 -13.58
N GLY A 222 22.77 4.95 -14.65
CA GLY A 222 21.90 3.78 -14.76
C GLY A 222 20.59 3.86 -13.97
N TRP A 223 20.42 4.82 -13.06
CA TRP A 223 19.18 4.98 -12.29
C TRP A 223 18.92 6.43 -11.86
N ALA A 224 17.64 6.81 -11.81
CA ALA A 224 17.17 8.11 -11.33
C ALA A 224 15.85 7.98 -10.54
N PRO A 225 15.65 8.74 -9.45
CA PRO A 225 14.37 8.74 -8.74
C PRO A 225 13.24 9.38 -9.58
N THR A 226 11.98 9.20 -9.17
CA THR A 226 10.83 9.79 -9.89
C THR A 226 10.87 11.32 -9.87
N GLY A 227 11.32 11.92 -8.78
CA GLY A 227 11.45 13.36 -8.65
C GLY A 227 12.35 13.75 -7.49
N VAL A 228 12.94 14.94 -7.60
CA VAL A 228 13.80 15.53 -6.57
C VAL A 228 13.27 16.92 -6.27
N MET A 229 13.08 17.23 -4.98
CA MET A 229 12.70 18.55 -4.51
C MET A 229 13.93 19.22 -3.90
N SER A 230 14.31 20.40 -4.40
CA SER A 230 15.36 21.22 -3.83
C SER A 230 14.87 22.65 -3.58
N PHE A 231 15.47 23.31 -2.59
CA PHE A 231 15.14 24.70 -2.27
C PHE A 231 15.47 25.69 -3.40
N SER A 232 16.46 25.38 -4.24
CA SER A 232 16.93 26.25 -5.32
C SER A 232 16.21 26.04 -6.65
N GLN A 233 15.70 24.83 -6.93
CA GLN A 233 15.15 24.46 -8.25
C GLN A 233 13.71 23.91 -8.19
N GLY A 234 13.11 23.85 -7.00
CA GLY A 234 11.76 23.33 -6.81
C GLY A 234 11.69 21.82 -7.04
N LEU A 235 10.51 21.34 -7.44
CA LEU A 235 10.29 19.94 -7.80
C LEU A 235 10.64 19.72 -9.28
N GLN A 236 11.57 18.80 -9.56
CA GLN A 236 11.96 18.38 -10.91
C GLN A 236 11.90 16.86 -11.02
N SER A 237 11.96 16.31 -12.24
CA SER A 237 12.13 14.85 -12.41
C SER A 237 13.53 14.42 -11.94
N GLY A 238 13.68 13.17 -11.48
CA GLY A 238 15.01 12.72 -11.03
C GLY A 238 16.04 12.59 -12.16
N VAL A 239 15.60 12.37 -13.40
CA VAL A 239 16.51 12.38 -14.56
C VAL A 239 17.07 13.77 -14.80
N GLU A 240 16.24 14.82 -14.71
CA GLU A 240 16.71 16.21 -14.80
C GLU A 240 17.64 16.59 -13.64
N ALA A 241 17.38 16.04 -12.45
CA ALA A 241 18.19 16.29 -11.26
C ALA A 241 19.62 15.72 -11.37
N ILE A 242 19.83 14.63 -12.11
CA ILE A 242 21.19 14.11 -12.39
C ILE A 242 22.03 15.13 -13.17
N GLY A 243 21.39 15.94 -14.02
CA GLY A 243 22.05 17.02 -14.74
C GLY A 243 22.59 18.16 -13.86
N TRP A 244 22.21 18.23 -12.57
CA TRP A 244 22.60 19.32 -11.68
C TRP A 244 24.06 19.28 -11.23
N ASN A 245 24.73 18.12 -11.33
CA ASN A 245 26.09 17.92 -10.81
C ASN A 245 27.18 18.79 -11.50
N ASP A 246 26.84 19.57 -12.54
CA ASP A 246 27.76 20.49 -13.23
C ASP A 246 27.59 21.97 -12.82
N LYS A 247 26.72 22.28 -11.87
CA LYS A 247 26.54 23.66 -11.34
C LYS A 247 27.08 23.85 -9.92
N ALA A 248 28.11 23.08 -9.54
CA ALA A 248 28.90 23.28 -8.33
C ALA A 248 30.20 24.04 -8.64
#